data_AF-A0A2I1KTA5-F1
#
_entry.id   AF-A0A2I1KTA5-F1
#
_cell.length_a   1.000
_cell.length_b   1.000
_cell.length_c   1.000
_cell.angle_alpha   90.00
_cell.angle_beta   90.00
_cell.angle_gamma   90.00
#
_symmetry.space_group_name_H-M   'P 1'
#
loop_
_entity.id
_entity.type
_entity.pdbx_description
1 polymer ?
#
loop_
_entity_poly.entity_id
_entity_poly.type
_entity_poly.pdbx_seq_one_letter_code
_entity_poly.pdbx_strand_id
1 'polypeptide(L)'
;MTDVIPTLIAIGGWIGAAEFLLAYFLVSKGRIAGDSLKYQALNLSASVLLLINCAHTGAWPSAIANVFYVFVGVNILATVKRAYIAQLARHHSQDLRARLHRRDHADLSLRRA
;
A
#
# COMPACT_ATOMS: atom_id res chain seq x y z
N MET A 1 -37.81 -8.94 11.92
CA MET A 1 -37.36 -8.27 10.69
C MET A 1 -36.68 -6.99 11.15
N THR A 2 -35.37 -6.76 11.10
CA THR A 2 -34.26 -7.42 10.42
C THR A 2 -32.97 -6.94 11.12
N ASP A 3 -32.32 -7.77 11.92
CA ASP A 3 -30.98 -7.50 12.48
C ASP A 3 -29.87 -7.71 11.42
N VAL A 4 -30.22 -7.48 10.15
CA VAL A 4 -29.35 -7.71 9.00
C VAL A 4 -28.12 -6.80 9.08
N ILE A 5 -28.29 -5.54 9.50
CA ILE A 5 -27.18 -4.59 9.63
C ILE A 5 -26.15 -5.06 10.69
N PRO A 6 -26.52 -5.34 11.95
CA PRO A 6 -25.59 -5.91 12.93
C PRO A 6 -24.93 -7.22 12.49
N THR A 7 -25.67 -8.12 11.84
CA THR A 7 -25.10 -9.39 11.35
C THR A 7 -24.07 -9.17 10.25
N LEU A 8 -24.33 -8.27 9.29
CA LEU A 8 -23.36 -7.92 8.24
C LEU A 8 -22.09 -7.28 8.84
N ILE A 9 -22.25 -6.43 9.84
CA ILE A 9 -21.11 -5.82 10.57
C ILE A 9 -20.31 -6.89 11.33
N ALA A 10 -20.99 -7.87 11.95
CA ALA A 10 -20.35 -8.99 12.64
C ALA A 10 -19.55 -9.87 11.67
N ILE A 11 -20.16 -10.27 10.54
CA ILE A 11 -19.49 -11.04 9.49
C ILE A 11 -18.28 -10.27 8.95
N GLY A 12 -18.44 -8.98 8.68
CA GLY A 12 -17.34 -8.12 8.25
C GLY A 12 -16.20 -8.07 9.27
N GLY A 13 -16.51 -7.98 10.57
CA GLY A 13 -15.51 -8.03 11.65
C GLY A 13 -14.74 -9.35 11.69
N TRP A 14 -15.42 -10.50 11.56
CA TRP A 14 -14.78 -11.81 11.52
C TRP A 14 -13.91 -12.00 10.28
N ILE A 15 -14.35 -11.50 9.12
CA ILE A 15 -13.54 -11.47 7.89
C ILE A 15 -12.29 -10.62 8.11
N GLY A 16 -12.44 -9.41 8.68
CA GLY A 16 -11.32 -8.53 9.00
C GLY A 16 -10.32 -9.17 9.96
N ALA A 17 -10.80 -9.87 11.01
CA ALA A 17 -9.94 -10.61 11.94
C ALA A 17 -9.15 -11.73 11.23
N ALA A 18 -9.82 -12.51 10.38
CA ALA A 18 -9.18 -13.57 9.61
C ALA A 18 -8.12 -13.02 8.64
N GLU A 19 -8.42 -11.90 7.98
CA GLU A 19 -7.50 -11.22 7.07
C GLU A 19 -6.28 -10.67 7.82
N PHE A 20 -6.47 -10.07 9.00
CA PHE A 20 -5.40 -9.58 9.85
C PHE A 20 -4.46 -10.72 10.30
N LEU A 21 -5.03 -11.84 10.75
CA LEU A 21 -4.28 -13.05 11.13
C LEU A 21 -3.51 -13.64 9.94
N LEU A 22 -4.13 -13.67 8.76
CA LEU A 22 -3.47 -14.16 7.54
C LEU A 22 -2.30 -13.25 7.14
N ALA A 23 -2.50 -11.93 7.19
CA ALA A 23 -1.45 -10.95 6.92
C ALA A 23 -0.27 -11.13 7.90
N TYR A 24 -0.56 -11.27 9.19
CA TYR A 24 0.45 -11.55 10.22
C TYR A 24 1.19 -12.88 9.97
N PHE A 25 0.46 -13.95 9.63
CA PHE A 25 1.05 -15.24 9.33
C PHE A 25 2.00 -15.19 8.12
N LEU A 26 1.60 -14.50 7.06
CA LEU A 26 2.42 -14.34 5.84
C LEU A 26 3.70 -13.53 6.09
N VAL A 27 3.63 -12.49 6.91
CA VAL A 27 4.81 -11.71 7.34
C VAL A 27 5.70 -12.54 8.26
N SER A 28 5.12 -13.24 9.24
CA SER A 28 5.86 -14.07 10.19
C SER A 28 6.62 -15.22 9.52
N LYS A 29 6.05 -15.80 8.44
CA LYS A 29 6.74 -16.80 7.61
C LYS A 29 7.78 -16.20 6.64
N GLY A 30 7.99 -14.88 6.64
CA GLY A 30 8.87 -14.18 5.69
C GLY A 30 8.42 -14.29 4.23
N ARG A 31 7.16 -14.68 3.98
CA ARG A 31 6.62 -14.85 2.62
C ARG A 31 6.29 -13.51 1.98
N ILE A 32 6.00 -12.52 2.80
CA ILE A 32 5.66 -11.15 2.40
C ILE A 32 6.39 -10.17 3.32
N ALA A 33 7.00 -9.14 2.77
CA ALA A 33 7.64 -8.09 3.55
C ALA A 33 6.60 -7.10 4.11
N GLY A 34 6.82 -6.58 5.33
CA GLY A 34 5.90 -5.64 5.99
C GLY A 34 5.77 -4.28 5.30
N ASP A 35 6.70 -3.92 4.42
CA ASP A 35 6.64 -2.74 3.56
C ASP A 35 6.00 -3.02 2.18
N SER A 36 5.62 -4.27 1.92
CA SER A 36 5.09 -4.66 0.62
C SER A 36 3.67 -4.12 0.39
N LEU A 37 3.38 -3.79 -0.87
CA LEU A 37 2.07 -3.31 -1.30
C LEU A 37 0.94 -4.30 -0.96
N LYS A 38 1.23 -5.62 -1.05
CA LYS A 38 0.26 -6.69 -0.77
C LYS A 38 -0.09 -6.77 0.71
N TYR A 39 0.91 -6.69 1.59
CA TYR A 39 0.67 -6.66 3.03
C TYR A 39 -0.11 -5.41 3.43
N GLN A 40 0.25 -4.25 2.88
CA GLN A 40 -0.45 -3.01 3.22
C GLN A 40 -1.89 -2.97 2.73
N ALA A 41 -2.19 -3.57 1.58
CA ALA A 41 -3.57 -3.72 1.12
C ALA A 41 -4.39 -4.57 2.09
N LEU A 42 -3.89 -5.76 2.46
CA LEU A 42 -4.54 -6.67 3.42
C LEU A 42 -4.70 -6.04 4.81
N ASN A 43 -3.66 -5.35 5.29
CA ASN A 43 -3.71 -4.69 6.60
C ASN A 43 -4.73 -3.55 6.61
N LEU A 44 -4.82 -2.79 5.53
CA LEU A 44 -5.76 -1.67 5.41
C LEU A 44 -7.21 -2.15 5.32
N SER A 45 -7.52 -3.16 4.51
CA SER A 45 -8.87 -3.76 4.43
C SER A 45 -9.30 -4.36 5.77
N ALA A 46 -8.44 -5.18 6.37
CA ALA A 46 -8.69 -5.81 7.67
C ALA A 46 -8.97 -4.77 8.76
N SER A 47 -8.15 -3.72 8.82
CA SER A 47 -8.27 -2.67 9.83
C SER A 47 -9.57 -1.86 9.65
N VAL A 48 -10.00 -1.58 8.42
CA VAL A 48 -11.27 -0.88 8.17
C VAL A 48 -12.47 -1.73 8.61
N LEU A 49 -12.47 -3.01 8.27
CA LEU A 49 -13.52 -3.96 8.66
C LEU A 49 -13.63 -4.09 10.19
N LEU A 50 -12.49 -4.24 10.86
CA LEU A 50 -12.43 -4.32 12.32
C LEU A 50 -12.79 -2.99 13.00
N LEU A 51 -12.39 -1.85 12.44
CA LEU A 51 -12.77 -0.54 12.94
C LEU A 51 -14.30 -0.39 12.98
N ILE A 52 -14.99 -0.71 11.88
CA ILE A 52 -16.45 -0.63 11.79
C ILE A 52 -17.10 -1.56 12.80
N ASN A 53 -16.59 -2.79 12.91
CA ASN A 53 -17.11 -3.78 13.86
C ASN A 53 -16.93 -3.35 15.32
N CYS A 54 -15.73 -2.89 15.69
CA CYS A 54 -15.41 -2.46 17.04
C CYS A 54 -16.14 -1.16 17.42
N ALA A 55 -16.30 -0.22 16.49
CA ALA A 55 -17.10 0.98 16.72
C ALA A 55 -18.58 0.62 16.96
N HIS A 56 -19.13 -0.34 16.22
CA HIS A 56 -20.52 -0.78 16.40
C HIS A 56 -20.75 -1.53 17.72
N THR A 57 -19.78 -2.33 18.15
CA THR A 57 -19.86 -3.11 19.40
C THR A 57 -19.45 -2.31 20.65
N GLY A 58 -18.99 -1.07 20.49
CA GLY A 58 -18.52 -0.23 21.59
C GLY A 58 -17.11 -0.58 22.11
N ALA A 59 -16.37 -1.42 21.39
CA ALA A 59 -15.00 -1.81 21.70
C ALA A 59 -13.99 -0.70 21.30
N TRP A 60 -14.10 0.47 21.94
CA TRP A 60 -13.31 1.67 21.63
C TRP A 60 -11.78 1.48 21.63
N PRO A 61 -11.16 0.73 22.55
CA PRO A 61 -9.71 0.48 22.50
C PRO A 61 -9.27 -0.21 21.20
N SER A 62 -10.04 -1.21 20.75
CA SER A 62 -9.77 -1.93 19.50
C SER A 62 -10.06 -1.05 18.29
N ALA A 63 -11.12 -0.23 18.32
CA ALA A 63 -11.40 0.73 17.25
C ALA A 63 -10.22 1.70 17.06
N ILE A 64 -9.69 2.27 18.14
CA ILE A 64 -8.53 3.18 18.08
C ILE A 64 -7.29 2.48 17.51
N ALA A 65 -7.02 1.23 17.92
CA ALA A 65 -5.91 0.45 17.38
C ALA A 65 -6.04 0.25 15.85
N ASN A 66 -7.26 -0.05 15.37
CA ASN A 66 -7.52 -0.20 13.94
C ASN A 66 -7.36 1.12 13.16
N VAL A 67 -7.73 2.27 13.75
CA VAL A 67 -7.41 3.58 13.16
C VAL A 67 -5.91 3.77 13.01
N PHE A 68 -5.11 3.38 14.01
CA PHE A 68 -3.65 3.47 13.92
C PHE A 68 -3.10 2.59 12.79
N TYR A 69 -3.58 1.35 12.66
CA TYR A 69 -3.19 0.47 11.56
C TYR A 69 -3.56 1.01 10.18
N VAL A 70 -4.73 1.66 10.05
CA VAL A 70 -5.12 2.38 8.82
C VAL A 70 -4.13 3.50 8.52
N PHE A 71 -3.77 4.31 9.50
CA PHE A 71 -2.80 5.40 9.34
C PHE A 71 -1.43 4.90 8.89
N VAL A 72 -0.91 3.86 9.54
CA VAL A 72 0.37 3.25 9.18
C VAL A 72 0.32 2.71 7.75
N GLY A 73 -0.75 2.00 7.39
CA GLY A 73 -0.88 1.43 6.05
C GLY A 73 -0.96 2.45 4.93
N VAL A 74 -1.69 3.55 5.16
CA VAL A 74 -1.74 4.67 4.20
C VAL A 74 -0.37 5.33 4.03
N ASN A 75 0.37 5.55 5.12
CA ASN A 75 1.71 6.16 5.06
C ASN A 75 2.70 5.30 4.25
N ILE A 76 2.69 3.98 4.47
CA ILE A 76 3.58 3.07 3.75
C ILE A 76 3.16 3.00 2.28
N LEU A 77 1.86 2.89 1.98
CA LEU A 77 1.37 2.88 0.60
C LEU A 77 1.72 4.16 -0.16
N ALA A 78 1.61 5.32 0.49
CA ALA A 78 2.01 6.60 -0.08
C ALA A 78 3.52 6.66 -0.35
N THR A 79 4.35 6.11 0.55
CA THR A 79 5.81 6.05 0.39
C THR A 79 6.20 5.16 -0.79
N VAL A 80 5.58 3.98 -0.92
CA VAL A 80 5.83 3.06 -2.03
C VAL A 80 5.41 3.67 -3.37
N LYS A 81 4.24 4.33 -3.44
CA LYS A 81 3.80 5.05 -4.65
C LYS A 81 4.78 6.15 -5.05
N ARG A 82 5.25 6.95 -4.08
CA ARG A 82 6.25 8.01 -4.33
C ARG A 82 7.56 7.43 -4.85
N ALA A 83 8.04 6.33 -4.28
CA ALA A 83 9.25 5.65 -4.73
C ALA A 83 9.12 5.12 -6.17
N TYR A 84 7.96 4.53 -6.51
CA TYR A 84 7.66 4.05 -7.85
C TYR A 84 7.62 5.19 -8.88
N ILE A 85 6.93 6.29 -8.58
CA ILE A 85 6.86 7.46 -9.46
C ILE A 85 8.26 8.08 -9.64
N ALA A 86 9.05 8.18 -8.57
CA ALA A 86 10.42 8.68 -8.64
C ALA A 86 11.33 7.77 -9.49
N GLN A 87 11.16 6.44 -9.41
CA GLN A 87 11.87 5.50 -10.28
C GLN A 87 11.49 5.68 -11.75
N LEU A 88 10.21 5.85 -12.06
CA LEU A 88 9.74 6.06 -13.42
C LEU A 88 10.27 7.38 -14.01
N ALA A 89 10.24 8.46 -13.22
CA ALA A 89 10.79 9.76 -13.62
C ALA A 89 12.31 9.70 -13.88
N ARG A 90 13.05 8.93 -13.07
CA ARG A 90 14.50 8.71 -13.27
C ARG A 90 14.80 7.95 -14.56
N HIS A 91 14.04 6.91 -14.89
CA HIS A 91 14.21 6.17 -16.14
C HIS A 91 14.01 7.07 -17.37
N HIS A 92 12.96 7.89 -17.36
CA HIS A 92 12.67 8.81 -18.47
C HIS A 92 13.78 9.85 -18.64
N SER A 93 14.29 10.39 -17.53
CA SER A 93 15.36 11.39 -17.53
C SER A 93 16.69 10.83 -18.04
N GLN A 94 16.99 9.56 -17.75
CA GLN A 94 18.19 8.89 -18.25
C GLN A 94 18.12 8.64 -19.76
N ASP A 95 16.97 8.22 -20.29
CA ASP A 95 16.80 8.02 -21.74
C ASP A 95 16.93 9.33 -22.52
N LEU A 96 16.30 10.41 -22.02
CA LEU A 96 16.44 11.76 -22.60
C LEU A 96 17.89 12.24 -22.60
N ARG A 97 18.64 12.06 -21.49
CA ARG A 97 20.06 12.42 -21.41
C ARG A 97 20.94 11.60 -22.37
N ALA A 98 20.67 10.31 -22.51
CA ALA A 98 21.39 9.45 -23.44
C ALA A 98 21.19 9.89 -24.91
N ARG A 99 19.97 10.32 -25.27
CA ARG A 99 19.65 10.86 -26.60
C ARG A 99 20.34 12.19 -26.87
N LEU A 100 20.37 13.09 -25.88
CA LEU A 100 21.06 14.39 -25.99
C LEU A 100 22.57 14.20 -26.19
N HIS A 101 23.22 13.35 -25.39
CA HIS A 101 24.65 13.05 -25.57
C HIS A 101 24.96 12.47 -26.96
N ARG A 102 24.12 11.55 -27.46
CA ARG A 102 24.33 10.95 -28.79
C ARG A 102 24.19 11.98 -29.92
N ARG A 103 23.31 12.97 -29.75
CA ARG A 103 23.13 14.08 -30.70
C ARG A 103 24.32 15.03 -30.72
N ASP A 104 24.84 15.43 -29.56
CA ASP A 104 26.03 16.29 -29.47
C ASP A 104 27.26 15.66 -30.14
N HIS A 105 27.45 14.34 -29.97
CA HIS A 105 28.55 13.63 -30.64
C HIS A 105 28.40 13.60 -32.16
N ALA A 106 27.18 13.45 -32.68
CA ALA A 106 26.92 13.49 -34.12
C ALA A 106 27.21 14.88 -34.70
N ASP A 107 26.76 15.95 -34.03
CA ASP A 107 27.00 17.33 -34.48
C ASP A 107 28.48 17.70 -34.47
N LEU A 108 29.26 17.20 -33.50
CA LEU A 108 30.71 17.41 -33.44
C LEU A 108 31.47 16.69 -34.56
N SER A 109 31.00 15.51 -34.99
CA SER A 109 31.61 14.79 -36.12
C SER A 109 31.37 15.49 -37.46
N LEU A 110 30.16 16.03 -37.66
CA LEU A 110 29.82 16.80 -38.87
C LEU A 110 30.58 18.12 -38.97
N ARG A 111 30.91 18.75 -37.84
CA ARG A 111 31.70 19.99 -37.80
C ARG A 111 33.21 19.78 -38.03
N ARG A 112 33.70 18.55 -37.95
CA ARG A 112 35.12 18.20 -38.11
C ARG A 112 35.47 17.61 -39.48
N ALA A 113 34.47 17.33 -40.30
CA ALA A 113 34.61 16.90 -41.70
C ALA A 113 34.52 18.12 -42.63
#